data_AF-V5IDE6-F1
#
_entry.id   AF-V5IDE6-F1
#
_cell.length_a   1.000
_cell.length_b   1.000
_cell.length_c   1.000
_cell.angle_alpha   90.00
_cell.angle_beta   90.00
_cell.angle_gamma   90.00
#
_symmetry.space_group_name_H-M   'P 1'
#
loop_
_entity.id
_entity.type
_entity.pdbx_description
1 polymer ?
#
loop_
_entity_poly.entity_id
_entity_poly.type
_entity_poly.pdbx_seq_one_letter_code
_entity_poly.pdbx_strand_id
1 'polypeptide(L)'
;MFFINLLDGIIDSLYSAISSVLIIIVFGTLSIVDPTRTLTPGMSFTCVYILSVTDIINTGAALFLRNRSQVSLGLRRIVDFCTEEEQDERPVVRKDHPNRGTVAMTNCSFAWISKGDGTASAVLKDVSLIVEPGSLVG
;
A
#
# COMPACT_ATOMS: atom_id res chain seq x y z
N MET A 1 -1.06 -5.19 14.93
CA MET A 1 0.27 -4.54 14.93
C MET A 1 1.35 -5.39 15.61
N PHE A 2 1.14 -5.89 16.83
CA PHE A 2 2.16 -6.67 17.57
C PHE A 2 2.74 -7.87 16.80
N PHE A 3 1.90 -8.70 16.18
CA PHE A 3 2.37 -9.87 15.42
C PHE A 3 3.23 -9.51 14.19
N ILE A 4 2.89 -8.42 13.51
CA ILE A 4 3.64 -7.94 12.34
C ILE A 4 5.01 -7.43 12.79
N ASN A 5 5.06 -6.66 13.87
CA ASN A 5 6.31 -6.15 14.42
C ASN A 5 7.21 -7.28 14.98
N LEU A 6 6.61 -8.32 15.58
CA LEU A 6 7.33 -9.50 16.05
C LEU A 6 7.92 -10.28 14.88
N LEU A 7 7.12 -10.54 13.84
CA LEU A 7 7.57 -11.26 12.64
C LEU A 7 8.71 -10.50 11.95
N ASP A 8 8.59 -9.18 11.87
CA ASP A 8 9.60 -8.32 11.28
C ASP A 8 10.92 -8.34 12.07
N GLY A 9 10.85 -8.32 13.41
CA GLY A 9 12.03 -8.45 14.26
C GLY A 9 12.71 -9.83 14.19
N ILE A 10 11.93 -10.91 14.03
CA ILE A 10 12.47 -12.27 13.81
C ILE A 10 13.18 -12.34 12.46
N ILE A 11 12.57 -11.79 11.41
CA ILE A 11 13.16 -11.76 10.07
C ILE A 11 14.47 -10.97 10.08
N ASP A 12 14.49 -9.80 10.71
CA ASP A 12 15.68 -8.95 10.79
C ASP A 12 16.82 -9.63 11.56
N SER A 13 16.52 -10.28 12.68
CA SER A 13 17.48 -11.08 13.44
C SER A 13 18.03 -12.26 12.63
N LEU A 14 17.16 -12.97 11.89
CA LEU A 14 17.57 -14.09 11.05
C LEU A 14 18.49 -13.65 9.91
N TYR A 15 18.17 -12.54 9.24
CA TYR A 15 19.01 -11.97 8.19
C TYR A 15 20.33 -11.45 8.74
N SER A 16 20.35 -10.84 9.92
CA SER A 16 21.58 -10.38 10.57
C SER A 16 22.52 -11.54 10.94
N ALA A 17 21.97 -12.67 11.39
CA ALA A 17 22.76 -13.83 11.81
C ALA A 17 23.18 -14.76 10.64
N ILE A 18 22.59 -14.62 9.46
CA ILE A 18 22.70 -15.61 8.37
C ILE A 18 24.15 -15.84 7.93
N SER A 19 24.95 -14.78 7.85
CA SER A 19 26.36 -14.85 7.46
C SER A 19 27.19 -15.67 8.43
N SER A 20 27.02 -15.41 9.73
CA SER A 20 27.72 -16.16 10.78
C SER A 20 27.32 -17.64 10.78
N VAL A 21 26.03 -17.92 10.59
CA VAL A 21 25.51 -19.29 10.51
C VAL A 21 26.04 -20.03 9.28
N LEU A 22 26.05 -19.39 8.11
CA LEU A 22 26.58 -19.97 6.87
C LEU A 22 28.08 -20.28 6.99
N ILE A 23 28.86 -19.41 7.63
CA ILE A 23 30.28 -19.66 7.91
C ILE A 23 30.43 -20.94 8.75
N ILE A 24 29.68 -21.07 9.85
CA ILE A 24 29.72 -22.26 10.71
C ILE A 24 29.31 -23.52 9.94
N ILE A 25 28.27 -23.45 9.11
CA ILE A 25 27.82 -24.58 8.30
C ILE A 25 28.88 -24.99 7.29
N VAL A 26 29.50 -24.05 6.58
CA VAL A 26 30.52 -24.34 5.56
C VAL A 26 31.76 -24.97 6.19
N PHE A 27 32.32 -24.36 7.25
CA PHE A 27 33.50 -24.92 7.91
C PHE A 27 33.19 -26.21 8.69
N GLY A 28 32.00 -26.31 9.28
CA GLY A 28 31.53 -27.51 9.97
C GLY A 28 31.35 -28.69 9.01
N THR A 29 30.68 -28.48 7.88
CA THR A 29 30.49 -29.54 6.87
C THR A 29 31.81 -29.98 6.23
N LEU A 30 32.73 -29.06 5.96
CA LEU A 30 34.07 -29.39 5.48
C LEU A 30 34.82 -30.30 6.47
N SER A 31 34.70 -30.05 7.77
CA SER A 31 35.35 -30.89 8.80
C SER A 31 34.77 -32.31 8.90
N ILE A 32 33.49 -32.49 8.58
CA ILE A 32 32.79 -33.78 8.65
C ILE A 32 32.99 -34.58 7.36
N VAL A 33 32.90 -33.91 6.20
CA VAL A 33 32.92 -34.56 4.88
C VAL A 33 34.34 -34.89 4.43
N ASP A 34 35.33 -34.04 4.75
CA ASP A 34 36.69 -34.22 4.26
C ASP A 34 37.76 -33.89 5.34
N PRO A 35 37.90 -34.74 6.38
CA PRO A 35 38.72 -34.46 7.56
C PRO A 35 40.22 -34.40 7.28
N THR A 36 40.67 -34.87 6.11
CA THR A 36 42.10 -34.87 5.72
C THR A 36 42.53 -33.58 5.01
N ARG A 37 41.57 -32.76 4.59
CA ARG A 37 41.82 -31.56 3.83
C ARG A 37 42.21 -30.42 4.76
N THR A 38 43.49 -30.07 4.76
CA THR A 38 43.99 -28.93 5.53
C THR A 38 43.53 -27.63 4.89
N LEU A 39 42.68 -26.89 5.58
CA LEU A 39 42.26 -25.55 5.19
C LEU A 39 43.46 -24.60 5.30
N THR A 40 44.07 -24.29 4.17
CA THR A 40 45.09 -23.24 4.11
C THR A 40 44.44 -21.89 4.41
N PRO A 41 45.15 -20.96 5.09
CA PRO A 41 44.62 -19.65 5.44
C PRO A 41 44.02 -18.89 4.24
N GLY A 42 44.64 -18.99 3.06
CA GLY A 42 44.16 -18.33 1.84
C GLY A 42 42.79 -18.85 1.36
N MET A 43 42.53 -20.16 1.48
CA MET A 43 41.23 -20.73 1.13
C MET A 43 40.15 -20.30 2.12
N SER A 44 40.47 -20.27 3.41
CA SER A 44 39.55 -19.82 4.46
C SER A 44 39.13 -18.36 4.28
N PHE A 45 40.08 -17.46 4.01
CA PHE A 45 39.77 -16.04 3.74
C PHE A 45 38.93 -15.86 2.47
N THR A 46 39.21 -16.63 1.42
CA THR A 46 38.42 -16.59 0.17
C THR A 46 36.98 -17.06 0.40
N CYS A 47 36.77 -18.13 1.16
CA CYS A 47 35.44 -18.60 1.52
C CYS A 47 34.65 -17.57 2.33
N VAL A 48 35.28 -16.96 3.34
CA VAL A 48 34.65 -15.89 4.14
C VAL A 48 34.31 -14.68 3.26
N TYR A 49 35.18 -14.32 2.34
CA TYR A 49 34.93 -13.23 1.39
C TYR A 49 33.73 -13.52 0.48
N ILE A 50 33.64 -14.70 -0.12
CA ILE A 50 32.51 -15.09 -0.98
C ILE A 50 31.18 -15.08 -0.19
N LEU A 51 31.21 -15.56 1.06
CA LEU A 51 30.05 -15.53 1.95
C LEU A 51 29.63 -14.09 2.28
N SER A 52 30.58 -13.18 2.52
CA SER A 52 30.29 -11.77 2.76
C SER A 52 29.67 -11.07 1.54
N VAL A 53 30.10 -11.41 0.32
CA VAL A 53 29.50 -10.88 -0.92
C VAL A 53 28.07 -11.40 -1.09
N THR A 54 27.83 -12.67 -0.74
CA THR A 54 26.50 -13.27 -0.76
C THR A 54 25.56 -12.58 0.22
N ASP A 55 26.08 -12.15 1.37
CA ASP A 55 25.31 -11.45 2.39
C ASP A 55 24.73 -10.13 1.87
N ILE A 56 25.51 -9.36 1.11
CA ILE A 56 25.06 -8.10 0.48
C ILE A 56 23.85 -8.35 -0.43
N ILE A 57 23.91 -9.41 -1.25
CA ILE A 57 22.82 -9.78 -2.15
C ILE A 57 21.58 -10.19 -1.34
N ASN A 58 21.78 -10.92 -0.25
CA ASN A 58 20.71 -11.43 0.59
C ASN A 58 20.00 -10.31 1.36
N THR A 59 20.75 -9.35 1.92
CA THR A 59 20.21 -8.14 2.54
C THR A 59 19.47 -7.28 1.51
N GLY A 60 20.01 -7.15 0.29
CA GLY A 60 19.36 -6.45 -0.80
C GLY A 60 18.02 -7.07 -1.20
N ALA A 61 17.94 -8.39 -1.29
CA ALA A 61 16.72 -9.12 -1.59
C ALA A 61 15.66 -8.96 -0.48
N ALA A 62 16.06 -8.99 0.79
CA ALA A 62 15.18 -8.75 1.93
C ALA A 62 14.55 -7.36 1.89
N LEU A 63 15.38 -6.32 1.68
CA LEU A 63 14.93 -4.94 1.54
C LEU A 63 13.99 -4.76 0.35
N PHE A 64 14.27 -5.41 -0.78
CA PHE A 64 13.41 -5.36 -1.96
C PHE A 64 12.02 -5.96 -1.68
N LEU A 65 11.95 -7.13 -1.04
CA LEU A 65 10.66 -7.75 -0.67
C LEU A 65 9.86 -6.89 0.30
N ARG A 66 10.53 -6.29 1.29
CA ARG A 66 9.91 -5.40 2.27
C ARG A 66 9.38 -4.12 1.62
N ASN A 67 10.16 -3.52 0.72
CA ASN A 67 9.72 -2.33 -0.01
C ASN A 67 8.56 -2.65 -0.97
N ARG A 68 8.56 -3.83 -1.61
CA ARG A 68 7.46 -4.24 -2.49
C ARG A 68 6.12 -4.28 -1.77
N SER A 69 6.07 -4.81 -0.55
CA SER A 69 4.81 -4.88 0.21
C SER A 69 4.31 -3.47 0.57
N GLN A 70 5.19 -2.59 1.04
CA GLN A 70 4.86 -1.21 1.37
C GLN A 70 4.40 -0.41 0.14
N VAL A 71 5.11 -0.54 -0.98
CA VAL A 71 4.77 0.10 -2.26
C VAL A 71 3.41 -0.39 -2.77
N SER A 72 3.13 -1.69 -2.67
CA SER A 72 1.83 -2.23 -3.11
C SER A 72 0.65 -1.67 -2.31
N LEU A 73 0.83 -1.49 -0.99
CA LEU A 73 -0.19 -0.89 -0.13
C LEU A 73 -0.38 0.59 -0.45
N GLY A 74 0.71 1.33 -0.67
CA GLY A 74 0.65 2.73 -1.08
C GLY A 74 -0.05 2.90 -2.42
N LEU A 75 0.29 2.08 -3.41
CA LEU A 75 -0.33 2.10 -4.72
C LEU A 75 -1.83 1.78 -4.65
N ARG A 76 -2.22 0.81 -3.83
CA ARG A 76 -3.63 0.48 -3.61
C ARG A 76 -4.42 1.68 -3.09
N ARG A 77 -3.89 2.39 -2.08
CA ARG A 77 -4.55 3.59 -1.55
C ARG A 77 -4.67 4.71 -2.57
N ILE A 78 -3.67 4.88 -3.43
CA ILE A 78 -3.70 5.87 -4.51
C ILE A 78 -4.78 5.50 -5.53
N VAL A 79 -4.84 4.22 -5.93
CA VAL A 79 -5.88 3.74 -6.85
C VAL A 79 -7.27 3.91 -6.26
N ASP A 80 -7.47 3.53 -5.00
CA ASP A 80 -8.76 3.70 -4.31
C ASP A 80 -9.18 5.18 -4.29
N PHE A 81 -8.25 6.10 -3.97
CA PHE A 81 -8.50 7.54 -4.00
C PHE A 81 -8.87 8.06 -5.40
N CYS A 82 -8.10 7.71 -6.43
CA CYS A 82 -8.38 8.15 -7.80
C CYS A 82 -9.69 7.55 -8.35
N THR A 83 -10.07 6.35 -7.90
CA THR A 83 -11.31 5.69 -8.34
C THR A 83 -12.54 6.24 -7.62
N GLU A 84 -12.41 6.70 -6.36
CA GLU A 84 -13.51 7.31 -5.58
C GLU A 84 -13.96 8.65 -6.20
N GLU A 85 -13.04 9.45 -6.77
CA GLU A 85 -13.37 10.70 -7.49
C GLU A 85 -14.07 10.46 -8.84
N GLU A 86 -13.73 9.40 -9.58
CA GLU A 86 -14.38 9.09 -10.87
C GLU A 86 -15.80 8.54 -10.74
N GLN A 87 -16.18 8.01 -9.58
CA GLN A 87 -17.46 7.34 -9.40
C GLN A 87 -18.65 8.31 -9.22
N ASP A 88 -18.40 9.50 -8.66
CA ASP A 88 -19.42 10.49 -8.35
C ASP A 88 -19.75 11.44 -9.53
N GLU A 89 -18.86 11.54 -10.53
CA GLU A 89 -19.02 12.51 -11.62
C GLU A 89 -19.28 11.83 -12.96
N ARG A 90 -20.50 11.29 -13.14
CA ARG A 90 -21.11 11.33 -14.49
C ARG A 90 -21.84 12.66 -14.61
N PRO A 91 -21.25 13.72 -15.21
CA PRO A 91 -21.98 14.94 -15.44
C PRO A 91 -23.20 14.61 -16.29
N VAL A 92 -24.39 14.86 -15.75
CA VAL A 92 -25.62 14.80 -16.53
C VAL A 92 -25.57 15.97 -17.52
N VAL A 93 -24.95 15.75 -18.67
CA VAL A 93 -24.92 16.71 -19.78
C VAL A 93 -26.35 16.81 -20.32
N ARG A 94 -27.14 17.75 -19.76
CA ARG A 94 -28.45 18.10 -20.29
C ARG A 94 -28.26 18.99 -21.52
N LYS A 95 -28.59 18.45 -22.69
CA LYS A 95 -28.71 19.21 -23.93
C LYS A 95 -29.80 20.27 -23.79
N ASP A 96 -29.45 21.51 -24.11
CA ASP A 96 -30.28 22.70 -24.31
C ASP A 96 -31.59 22.80 -23.50
N HIS A 97 -31.58 23.68 -22.48
CA HIS A 97 -32.81 24.15 -21.84
C HIS A 97 -33.28 25.47 -22.47
N PRO A 98 -34.55 25.57 -22.91
CA PRO A 98 -35.11 26.78 -23.51
C PRO A 98 -35.31 27.95 -22.52
N ASN A 99 -35.23 27.71 -21.20
CA ASN A 99 -35.49 28.71 -20.16
C ASN A 99 -34.22 29.03 -19.37
N ARG A 100 -33.38 29.92 -19.92
CA ARG A 100 -32.20 30.44 -19.22
C ARG A 100 -32.63 31.25 -18.00
N GLY A 101 -32.04 30.94 -16.83
CA GLY A 101 -32.27 31.69 -15.59
C GLY A 101 -33.41 31.16 -14.71
N THR A 102 -34.13 30.12 -15.13
CA THR A 102 -35.12 29.44 -14.27
C THR A 102 -34.46 28.37 -13.43
N VAL A 103 -34.70 28.37 -12.12
CA VAL A 103 -34.32 27.28 -11.22
C VAL A 103 -35.59 26.55 -10.82
N ALA A 104 -35.72 25.28 -11.21
CA ALA A 104 -36.84 24.43 -10.83
C ALA A 104 -36.31 23.19 -10.11
N MET A 105 -36.79 22.99 -8.89
CA MET A 105 -36.56 21.84 -8.04
C MET A 105 -37.93 21.23 -7.76
N THR A 106 -38.08 19.93 -7.97
CA THR A 106 -39.35 19.25 -7.75
C THR A 106 -39.08 17.98 -6.97
N ASN A 107 -39.63 17.90 -5.77
CA ASN A 107 -39.54 16.75 -4.88
C ASN A 107 -38.09 16.27 -4.64
N CYS A 108 -37.17 17.23 -4.42
CA CYS A 108 -35.76 16.94 -4.21
C CYS A 108 -35.47 16.71 -2.73
N SER A 109 -34.71 15.66 -2.42
CA SER A 109 -34.21 15.38 -1.08
C SER A 109 -32.69 15.37 -1.10
N PHE A 110 -32.05 16.04 -0.14
CA PHE A 110 -30.60 16.19 -0.05
C PHE A 110 -30.09 15.61 1.26
N ALA A 111 -29.07 14.77 1.16
CA ALA A 111 -28.34 14.19 2.28
C ALA A 111 -26.85 14.45 2.10
N TRP A 112 -26.13 14.64 3.20
CA TRP A 112 -24.68 14.55 3.18
C TRP A 112 -24.28 13.08 3.17
N ILE A 113 -23.30 12.73 2.35
CA ILE A 113 -22.68 11.40 2.40
C ILE A 113 -21.88 11.35 3.71
N SER A 114 -22.44 10.72 4.75
CA SER A 114 -21.70 10.41 5.97
C SER A 114 -20.79 9.21 5.68
N LYS A 115 -19.47 9.35 5.87
CA LYS A 115 -18.49 8.26 5.73
C LYS A 115 -18.59 7.17 6.82
N GLY A 116 -19.72 7.06 7.51
CA GLY A 116 -19.96 6.06 8.55
C GLY A 116 -21.45 5.90 8.82
N ASP A 117 -21.87 4.63 8.88
CA ASP A 117 -23.23 4.11 8.95
C ASP A 117 -24.11 4.42 7.73
N GLY A 118 -24.53 3.36 7.03
CA GLY A 118 -25.30 3.35 5.79
C GLY A 118 -26.74 3.86 5.90
N THR A 119 -26.98 4.86 6.74
CA THR A 119 -28.25 5.57 6.89
C THR A 119 -27.99 7.07 6.74
N ALA A 120 -27.64 7.49 5.53
CA ALA A 120 -27.63 8.90 5.16
C ALA A 120 -29.07 9.44 5.28
N SER A 121 -29.39 10.07 6.41
CA SER A 121 -30.68 10.72 6.61
C SER A 121 -30.69 12.04 5.85
N ALA A 122 -31.62 12.20 4.92
CA ALA A 122 -31.79 13.44 4.18
C ALA A 122 -32.10 14.60 5.12
N VAL A 123 -31.26 15.63 5.08
CA VAL A 123 -31.37 16.86 5.89
C VAL A 123 -32.44 17.77 5.29
N LEU A 124 -32.52 17.82 3.96
CA LEU A 124 -33.60 18.47 3.23
C LEU A 124 -34.46 17.38 2.60
N LYS A 125 -35.76 17.38 2.85
CA LYS A 125 -36.72 16.41 2.30
C LYS A 125 -37.81 17.12 1.53
N ASP A 126 -38.21 16.53 0.41
CA ASP A 126 -39.35 16.95 -0.41
C ASP A 126 -39.34 18.44 -0.82
N VAL A 127 -38.15 18.99 -1.09
CA VAL A 127 -37.97 20.39 -1.50
C VAL A 127 -38.50 20.57 -2.91
N SER A 128 -39.49 21.44 -3.05
CA SER A 128 -40.02 21.88 -4.33
C SER A 128 -39.97 23.41 -4.40
N LEU A 129 -39.26 23.93 -5.39
CA LEU A 129 -39.03 25.36 -5.56
C LEU A 129 -39.00 25.69 -7.05
N ILE A 130 -39.69 26.75 -7.45
CA ILE A 130 -39.64 27.28 -8.81
C ILE A 130 -39.30 28.76 -8.69
N VAL A 131 -38.16 29.14 -9.27
CA VAL A 131 -37.63 30.50 -9.28
C VAL A 131 -37.62 30.98 -10.72
N GLU A 132 -38.32 32.09 -10.96
CA GLU A 132 -38.38 32.71 -12.28
C GLU A 132 -37.11 33.53 -12.58
N PRO A 133 -36.75 33.71 -13.86
CA PRO A 133 -35.58 34.50 -14.24
C PRO A 133 -35.66 35.94 -13.72
N GLY A 134 -34.59 36.41 -13.05
CA GLY A 134 -34.48 37.78 -12.57
C GLY A 134 -35.17 38.08 -11.23
N SER A 135 -35.73 37.07 -10.56
CA SER A 135 -36.30 37.22 -9.23
C SER A 135 -35.22 37.34 -8.14
N LEU A 136 -35.44 38.22 -7.15
CA LEU A 136 -34.59 38.35 -5.96
C LEU A 136 -35.12 37.40 -4.88
N VAL A 137 -34.37 36.35 -4.57
CA VAL A 137 -34.69 35.37 -3.53
C VAL A 137 -33.86 35.68 -2.28
N GLY A 138 -34.48 35.68 -1.10
CA GLY A 138 -33.85 35.93 0.21
C GLY A 138 -34.37 34.98 1.28
#